data_AF-A0A7X7KIK6-F1
#
_entry.id   AF-A0A7X7KIK6-F1
#
_cell.length_a   1.000
_cell.length_b   1.000
_cell.length_c   1.000
_cell.angle_alpha   90.00
_cell.angle_beta   90.00
_cell.angle_gamma   90.00
#
_symmetry.space_group_name_H-M   'P 1'
#
loop_
_entity.id
_entity.type
_entity.pdbx_description
1 polymer ?
#
loop_
_entity_poly.entity_id
_entity_poly.type
_entity_poly.pdbx_seq_one_letter_code
_entity_poly.pdbx_strand_id
1 'polypeptide(L)'
;MSTTETNTDLRGSFRCPVAESRQHCVLHVGGELHPGRLLDESAGGFAVLLDKQPNVEVAQTALLQTDSGYFQVRVMYMAEAPTPLGSRLPESDVPTQWFRLGLGRLGDALPEQEPMVSKFAKRFGLRKRDAADAKGWFPWPSFVLTCAAVVVPLCLIGLFWHSTHAKKTPAQWQNFWASWGGKKSAPRELPPALPTDPKAPFQPNAHSPRENAKPPAFLPEFKASLFGDRSYADALARYFDEQNSFAAAGVNLNTLVRSLPGPTVLILPEVVKRLHLTDAQQAGIHDLIDAMVEDIRELNRDPQAYNHRAEIANRRQEVHEAYLHRSLELLTSEQQTAWKKLIGETAPTHDQK
;
A
#
# COMPACT_ATOMS: atom_id res chain seq x y z
N MET A 1 -1.40 -47.09 16.08
CA MET A 1 -1.24 -45.95 15.17
C MET A 1 -2.18 -44.85 15.67
N SER A 2 -1.65 -43.91 16.46
CA SER A 2 -2.44 -42.78 16.98
C SER A 2 -2.58 -41.74 15.89
N THR A 3 -3.80 -41.49 15.44
CA THR A 3 -4.16 -40.30 14.67
C THR A 3 -3.99 -39.10 15.60
N THR A 4 -2.98 -38.29 15.35
CA THR A 4 -2.78 -37.00 16.01
C THR A 4 -3.91 -36.08 15.55
N GLU A 5 -5.01 -36.05 16.30
CA GLU A 5 -5.99 -34.97 16.20
C GLU A 5 -5.30 -33.68 16.65
N THR A 6 -4.79 -32.92 15.69
CA THR A 6 -4.42 -31.52 15.90
C THR A 6 -5.68 -30.79 16.33
N ASN A 7 -5.79 -30.55 17.64
CA ASN A 7 -6.77 -29.68 18.26
C ASN A 7 -6.52 -28.24 17.78
N THR A 8 -7.10 -27.90 16.63
CA THR A 8 -7.09 -26.57 15.99
C THR A 8 -8.21 -25.65 16.52
N ASP A 9 -8.99 -26.12 17.49
CA ASP A 9 -10.00 -25.33 18.17
C ASP A 9 -9.37 -24.60 19.35
N LEU A 10 -9.64 -23.29 19.48
CA LEU A 10 -9.79 -22.52 20.73
C LEU A 10 -9.51 -21.02 20.60
N ARG A 11 -9.30 -20.49 19.38
CA ARG A 11 -9.64 -19.09 19.06
C ARG A 11 -10.13 -19.04 17.62
N GLY A 12 -11.29 -19.64 17.36
CA GLY A 12 -12.00 -19.41 16.09
C GLY A 12 -12.27 -17.92 15.98
N SER A 13 -11.44 -17.21 15.20
CA SER A 13 -11.69 -15.81 14.88
C SER A 13 -13.08 -15.75 14.26
N PHE A 14 -13.94 -14.88 14.80
CA PHE A 14 -15.28 -14.70 14.25
C PHE A 14 -15.16 -14.44 12.75
N ARG A 15 -15.77 -15.31 11.93
CA ARG A 15 -15.74 -15.25 10.48
C ARG A 15 -17.00 -14.54 10.00
N CYS A 16 -16.82 -13.39 9.38
CA CYS A 16 -17.89 -12.64 8.74
C CYS A 16 -18.03 -13.11 7.29
N PRO A 17 -19.20 -13.58 6.84
CA PRO A 17 -19.42 -13.84 5.42
C PRO A 17 -19.28 -12.53 4.62
N VAL A 18 -18.63 -12.60 3.46
CA VAL A 18 -18.43 -11.44 2.60
C VAL A 18 -19.63 -11.28 1.67
N ALA A 19 -20.22 -10.08 1.66
CA ALA A 19 -21.33 -9.73 0.78
C ALA A 19 -20.98 -9.98 -0.69
N GLU A 20 -21.94 -10.49 -1.48
CA GLU A 20 -21.72 -10.90 -2.89
C GLU A 20 -21.01 -9.84 -3.74
N SER A 21 -21.34 -8.56 -3.54
CA SER A 21 -20.74 -7.42 -4.25
C SER A 21 -19.25 -7.22 -3.97
N ARG A 22 -18.70 -7.84 -2.92
CA ARG A 22 -17.29 -7.74 -2.51
C ARG A 22 -16.55 -9.07 -2.55
N GLN A 23 -17.14 -10.10 -3.15
CA GLN A 23 -16.51 -11.42 -3.18
C GLN A 23 -15.38 -11.50 -4.20
N HIS A 24 -15.17 -10.51 -5.06
CA HIS A 24 -14.08 -10.58 -6.03
C HIS A 24 -12.72 -10.45 -5.34
N CYS A 25 -11.83 -11.41 -5.61
CA CYS A 25 -10.45 -11.35 -5.16
C CYS A 25 -9.50 -11.95 -6.20
N VAL A 26 -8.22 -11.60 -6.11
CA VAL A 26 -7.14 -12.21 -6.89
C VAL A 26 -6.03 -12.63 -5.94
N LEU A 27 -5.66 -13.90 -5.97
CA LEU A 27 -4.54 -14.43 -5.21
C LEU A 27 -3.29 -14.45 -6.10
N HIS A 28 -2.23 -13.79 -5.66
CA HIS A 28 -0.94 -13.71 -6.35
C HIS A 28 0.05 -14.65 -5.66
N VAL A 29 0.46 -15.72 -6.34
CA VAL A 29 1.42 -16.69 -5.79
C VAL A 29 2.47 -17.01 -6.86
N GLY A 30 3.75 -16.89 -6.52
CA GLY A 30 4.84 -17.23 -7.45
C GLY A 30 4.84 -16.41 -8.76
N GLY A 31 4.20 -15.24 -8.79
CA GLY A 31 4.03 -14.43 -10.00
C GLY A 31 2.82 -14.80 -10.87
N GLU A 32 2.09 -15.85 -10.51
CA GLU A 32 0.81 -16.22 -11.15
C GLU A 32 -0.37 -15.52 -10.46
N LEU A 33 -1.42 -15.27 -11.24
CA LEU A 33 -2.66 -14.64 -10.79
C LEU A 33 -3.79 -15.66 -10.81
N HIS A 34 -4.37 -15.92 -9.65
CA HIS A 34 -5.49 -16.83 -9.48
C HIS A 34 -6.73 -16.02 -9.11
N PRO A 35 -7.63 -15.72 -10.06
CA PRO A 35 -8.89 -15.07 -9.74
C PRO A 35 -9.75 -15.99 -8.87
N GLY A 36 -10.47 -15.41 -7.92
CA GLY A 36 -11.20 -16.18 -6.93
C GLY A 36 -12.40 -15.45 -6.33
N ARG A 37 -13.06 -16.15 -5.40
CA ARG A 37 -14.14 -15.61 -4.59
C ARG A 37 -13.77 -15.62 -3.12
N LEU A 38 -13.84 -14.46 -2.47
CA LEU A 38 -13.70 -14.30 -1.03
C LEU A 38 -15.01 -14.75 -0.35
N LEU A 39 -14.94 -15.80 0.47
CA LEU A 39 -16.12 -16.37 1.13
C LEU A 39 -16.38 -15.73 2.49
N ASP A 40 -15.32 -15.68 3.31
CA ASP A 40 -15.36 -15.16 4.67
C ASP A 40 -14.08 -14.39 5.00
N GLU A 41 -14.24 -13.37 5.85
CA GLU A 41 -13.17 -12.53 6.37
C GLU A 41 -13.18 -12.55 7.90
N SER A 42 -12.01 -12.55 8.51
CA SER A 42 -11.84 -12.41 9.95
C SER A 42 -10.58 -11.61 10.26
N ALA A 43 -10.38 -11.22 11.52
CA ALA A 43 -9.13 -10.57 11.94
C ALA A 43 -7.89 -11.44 11.66
N GLY A 44 -8.04 -12.77 11.75
CA GLY A 44 -6.94 -13.72 11.59
C GLY A 44 -6.68 -14.18 10.16
N GLY A 45 -7.57 -13.88 9.20
CA GLY A 45 -7.43 -14.43 7.86
C GLY A 45 -8.69 -14.44 7.02
N PHE A 46 -8.61 -15.15 5.91
CA PHE A 46 -9.59 -15.19 4.83
C PHE A 46 -9.88 -16.63 4.39
N ALA A 47 -11.05 -16.88 3.84
CA ALA A 47 -11.31 -18.07 3.02
C ALA A 47 -11.57 -17.67 1.58
N VAL A 48 -10.84 -18.28 0.66
CA VAL A 48 -10.93 -18.00 -0.78
C VAL A 48 -11.31 -19.27 -1.53
N LEU A 49 -12.16 -19.13 -2.54
CA LEU A 49 -12.55 -20.19 -3.46
C LEU A 49 -11.95 -19.90 -4.84
N LEU A 50 -11.21 -20.85 -5.38
CA LEU A 50 -10.55 -20.78 -6.70
C LEU A 50 -11.15 -21.80 -7.66
N ASP A 51 -11.20 -21.45 -8.94
CA ASP A 51 -11.70 -22.29 -10.04
C ASP A 51 -10.64 -23.28 -10.58
N LYS A 52 -9.36 -23.02 -10.28
CA LYS A 52 -8.22 -23.85 -10.66
C LYS A 52 -7.34 -24.09 -9.45
N GLN A 53 -6.77 -25.28 -9.36
CA GLN A 53 -5.80 -25.61 -8.34
C GLN A 53 -4.56 -24.71 -8.53
N PRO A 54 -4.24 -23.82 -7.59
CA PRO A 54 -3.04 -23.03 -7.70
C PRO A 54 -1.84 -23.90 -7.29
N ASN A 55 -0.67 -23.67 -7.90
CA ASN A 55 0.55 -24.40 -7.55
C ASN A 55 1.15 -23.82 -6.24
N VAL A 56 0.48 -24.08 -5.12
CA VAL A 56 0.83 -23.51 -3.81
C VAL A 56 1.01 -24.58 -2.75
N GLU A 57 1.97 -24.35 -1.87
CA GLU A 57 2.24 -25.21 -0.72
C GLU A 57 1.63 -24.63 0.56
N VAL A 58 1.28 -25.49 1.50
CA VAL A 58 0.90 -25.06 2.85
C VAL A 58 2.07 -24.32 3.49
N ALA A 59 1.79 -23.27 4.25
CA ALA A 59 2.72 -22.30 4.82
C ALA A 59 3.40 -21.35 3.82
N GLN A 60 3.13 -21.46 2.51
CA GLN A 60 3.63 -20.51 1.52
C GLN A 60 2.99 -19.12 1.71
N THR A 61 3.78 -18.08 1.54
CA THR A 61 3.31 -16.69 1.54
C THR A 61 2.81 -16.28 0.17
N ALA A 62 1.71 -15.54 0.14
CA ALA A 62 1.06 -15.02 -1.06
C ALA A 62 0.57 -13.59 -0.83
N LEU A 63 0.17 -12.92 -1.91
CA LEU A 63 -0.48 -11.62 -1.85
C LEU A 63 -1.94 -11.76 -2.27
N LEU A 64 -2.87 -11.43 -1.37
CA LEU A 64 -4.30 -11.43 -1.64
C LEU A 64 -4.76 -10.02 -1.96
N GLN A 65 -5.28 -9.81 -3.17
CA GLN A 65 -5.94 -8.59 -3.59
C GLN A 65 -7.45 -8.75 -3.44
N THR A 66 -8.09 -7.84 -2.73
CA THR A 66 -9.55 -7.76 -2.56
C THR A 66 -10.03 -6.35 -2.90
N ASP A 67 -11.35 -6.14 -2.94
CA ASP A 67 -11.93 -4.80 -3.09
C ASP A 67 -11.58 -3.86 -1.92
N SER A 68 -11.24 -4.40 -0.76
CA SER A 68 -10.88 -3.63 0.43
C SER A 68 -9.40 -3.26 0.52
N GLY A 69 -8.54 -3.88 -0.29
CA GLY A 69 -7.09 -3.67 -0.24
C GLY A 69 -6.28 -4.91 -0.57
N TYR A 70 -4.96 -4.81 -0.32
CA TYR A 70 -3.98 -5.87 -0.52
C TYR A 70 -3.49 -6.39 0.82
N PHE A 71 -3.37 -7.70 0.94
CA PHE A 71 -2.99 -8.38 2.17
C PHE A 71 -1.90 -9.40 1.90
N GLN A 72 -0.83 -9.34 2.69
CA GLN A 72 0.14 -10.44 2.72
C GLN A 72 -0.48 -11.57 3.54
N VAL A 73 -0.54 -12.76 2.96
CA VAL A 73 -1.23 -13.91 3.55
C VAL A 73 -0.35 -15.16 3.51
N ARG A 74 -0.59 -16.09 4.42
CA ARG A 74 0.02 -17.42 4.45
C ARG A 74 -1.04 -18.47 4.14
N VAL A 75 -0.75 -19.42 3.24
CA VAL A 75 -1.65 -20.55 2.97
C VAL A 75 -1.66 -21.46 4.19
N MET A 76 -2.81 -21.62 4.83
CA MET A 76 -2.98 -22.46 6.03
C MET A 76 -3.44 -23.86 5.67
N TYR A 77 -4.34 -23.96 4.69
CA TYR A 77 -4.80 -25.23 4.14
C TYR A 77 -5.37 -25.02 2.73
N MET A 78 -5.44 -26.11 1.99
CA MET A 78 -6.13 -26.21 0.71
C MET A 78 -6.96 -27.49 0.70
N ALA A 79 -8.23 -27.38 0.33
CA ALA A 79 -9.13 -28.51 0.22
C ALA A 79 -9.97 -28.37 -1.04
N GLU A 80 -10.33 -29.50 -1.65
CA GLU A 80 -11.34 -29.53 -2.69
C GLU A 80 -12.69 -29.14 -2.09
N ALA A 81 -13.39 -28.25 -2.77
CA ALA A 81 -14.69 -27.77 -2.36
C ALA A 81 -15.77 -28.34 -3.30
N PRO A 82 -16.94 -28.73 -2.76
CA PRO A 82 -18.05 -29.11 -3.60
C PRO A 82 -18.48 -27.92 -4.46
N THR A 83 -18.92 -28.21 -5.68
CA THR A 83 -19.43 -27.19 -6.61
C THR A 83 -20.50 -26.37 -5.89
N PRO A 84 -20.37 -25.04 -5.82
CA PRO A 84 -21.30 -24.20 -5.08
C PRO A 84 -22.70 -24.34 -5.70
N LEU A 85 -23.64 -24.95 -4.97
CA LEU A 85 -25.04 -25.02 -5.38
C LEU A 85 -25.57 -23.59 -5.58
N GLY A 86 -25.94 -23.25 -6.81
CA GLY A 86 -26.54 -21.96 -7.15
C GLY A 86 -25.64 -20.99 -7.90
N SER A 87 -24.49 -21.41 -8.44
CA SER A 87 -23.78 -20.59 -9.42
C SER A 87 -24.66 -20.37 -10.66
N ARG A 88 -25.13 -19.13 -10.89
CA ARG A 88 -25.90 -18.72 -12.08
C ARG A 88 -25.07 -18.70 -13.37
N LEU A 89 -23.91 -19.36 -13.38
CA LEU A 89 -23.07 -19.45 -14.56
C LEU A 89 -23.71 -20.44 -15.54
N PRO A 90 -23.66 -20.16 -16.86
CA PRO A 90 -24.09 -21.11 -17.87
C PRO A 90 -23.32 -22.43 -17.71
N GLU A 91 -24.01 -23.55 -17.92
CA GLU A 91 -23.54 -24.91 -17.63
C GLU A 91 -22.20 -25.26 -18.32
N SER A 92 -21.87 -24.59 -19.42
CA SER A 92 -20.60 -24.76 -20.15
C SER A 92 -19.36 -24.18 -19.45
N ASP A 93 -19.55 -23.23 -18.53
CA ASP A 93 -18.46 -22.42 -17.96
C ASP A 93 -18.27 -22.69 -16.46
N VAL A 94 -18.99 -23.67 -15.90
CA VAL A 94 -18.84 -24.06 -14.50
C VAL A 94 -17.57 -24.90 -14.37
N PRO A 95 -16.57 -24.46 -13.59
CA PRO A 95 -15.39 -25.27 -13.30
C PRO A 95 -15.83 -26.60 -12.69
N THR A 96 -15.31 -27.69 -13.22
CA THR A 96 -15.60 -29.05 -12.73
C THR A 96 -15.19 -29.23 -11.27
N GLN A 97 -14.23 -28.44 -10.81
CA GLN A 97 -13.66 -28.54 -9.48
C GLN A 97 -13.38 -27.15 -8.92
N TRP A 98 -13.67 -26.97 -7.64
CA TRP A 98 -13.37 -25.75 -6.91
C TRP A 98 -12.40 -26.07 -5.77
N PHE A 99 -11.52 -25.13 -5.45
CA PHE A 99 -10.53 -25.28 -4.38
C PHE A 99 -10.76 -24.21 -3.33
N ARG A 100 -11.00 -24.63 -2.08
CA ARG A 100 -11.09 -23.72 -0.94
C ARG A 100 -9.75 -23.62 -0.25
N LEU A 101 -9.22 -22.41 -0.17
CA LEU A 101 -8.01 -22.08 0.55
C LEU A 101 -8.35 -21.34 1.83
N GLY A 102 -7.76 -21.78 2.94
CA GLY A 102 -7.69 -20.99 4.17
C GLY A 102 -6.41 -20.17 4.18
N LEU A 103 -6.53 -18.87 4.35
CA LEU A 103 -5.40 -17.93 4.31
C LEU A 103 -5.27 -17.23 5.66
N GLY A 104 -4.11 -17.30 6.30
CA GLY A 104 -3.80 -16.55 7.52
C GLY A 104 -3.27 -15.16 7.15
N ARG A 105 -3.78 -14.10 7.78
CA ARG A 105 -3.32 -12.72 7.53
C ARG A 105 -1.98 -12.49 8.21
N LEU A 106 -0.97 -12.09 7.45
CA LEU A 106 0.35 -11.71 7.97
C LEU A 106 0.45 -10.19 8.16
N GLY A 107 -0.17 -9.41 7.27
CA GLY A 107 -0.17 -7.96 7.34
C GLY A 107 -0.87 -7.31 6.16
N ASP A 108 -0.98 -5.99 6.22
CA ASP A 108 -1.50 -5.19 5.12
C ASP A 108 -0.35 -4.91 4.16
N ALA A 109 -0.55 -5.27 2.89
CA ALA A 109 0.41 -4.97 1.86
C ALA A 109 0.04 -3.62 1.26
N LEU A 110 1.01 -2.72 1.14
CA LEU A 110 0.83 -1.58 0.24
C LEU A 110 0.76 -2.13 -1.19
N PRO A 111 -0.13 -1.62 -2.05
CA PRO A 111 -0.12 -1.99 -3.45
C PRO A 111 1.28 -1.73 -3.96
N GLU A 112 1.99 -2.80 -4.34
CA GLU A 112 3.31 -2.68 -4.94
C GLU A 112 3.10 -1.76 -6.15
N GLN A 113 3.58 -0.51 -6.05
CA GLN A 113 3.45 0.43 -7.15
C GLN A 113 4.25 -0.20 -8.28
N GLU A 114 3.57 -0.88 -9.21
CA GLU A 114 4.22 -1.40 -10.41
C GLU A 114 5.10 -0.26 -10.94
N PRO A 115 6.43 -0.46 -11.01
CA PRO A 115 7.32 0.61 -11.44
C PRO A 115 6.78 1.15 -12.76
N MET A 116 6.70 2.48 -12.90
CA MET A 116 6.01 3.15 -14.01
C MET A 116 6.43 2.59 -15.39
N VAL A 117 7.65 2.04 -15.47
CA VAL A 117 8.23 1.30 -16.60
C VAL A 117 7.44 0.04 -17.00
N SER A 118 6.90 -0.73 -16.05
CA SER A 118 6.04 -1.92 -16.30
C SER A 118 4.72 -1.53 -16.94
N LYS A 119 4.05 -0.49 -16.41
CA LYS A 119 2.81 0.04 -16.99
C LYS A 119 3.04 0.60 -18.39
N PHE A 120 4.17 1.29 -18.60
CA PHE A 120 4.57 1.78 -19.91
C PHE A 120 4.82 0.62 -20.87
N ALA A 121 5.61 -0.38 -20.48
CA ALA A 121 5.87 -1.57 -21.30
C ALA A 121 4.58 -2.34 -21.67
N LYS A 122 3.66 -2.55 -20.71
CA LYS A 122 2.34 -3.14 -20.97
C LYS A 122 1.51 -2.29 -21.93
N ARG A 123 1.50 -0.96 -21.77
CA ARG A 123 0.72 -0.04 -22.63
C ARG A 123 1.25 0.02 -24.07
N PHE A 124 2.53 -0.23 -24.28
CA PHE A 124 3.15 -0.31 -25.61
C PHE A 124 3.25 -1.74 -26.16
N GLY A 125 2.57 -2.71 -25.54
CA GLY A 125 2.57 -4.10 -26.02
C GLY A 125 3.92 -4.82 -25.90
N LEU A 126 4.85 -4.28 -25.12
CA LEU A 126 6.13 -4.91 -24.79
C LEU A 126 5.88 -5.98 -23.71
N ARG A 127 5.23 -7.09 -24.09
CA ARG A 127 5.23 -8.30 -23.28
C ARG A 127 6.68 -8.78 -23.14
N LYS A 128 7.13 -9.06 -21.91
CA LYS A 128 8.29 -9.94 -21.68
C LYS A 128 7.95 -11.26 -22.36
N ARG A 129 8.51 -11.52 -23.54
CA ARG A 129 8.49 -12.85 -24.15
C ARG A 129 9.60 -13.64 -23.48
N ASP A 130 9.24 -14.81 -22.95
CA ASP A 130 10.17 -15.73 -22.32
C ASP A 130 11.34 -16.02 -23.26
N ALA A 131 12.55 -16.00 -22.71
CA ALA A 131 13.81 -16.04 -23.45
C ALA A 131 14.01 -17.33 -24.29
N ALA A 132 13.09 -18.29 -24.22
CA ALA A 132 13.17 -19.58 -24.88
C ALA A 132 12.82 -19.56 -26.39
N ASP A 133 12.11 -18.54 -26.88
CA ASP A 133 11.60 -18.51 -28.27
C ASP A 133 12.38 -17.57 -29.23
N ALA A 134 13.60 -17.15 -28.86
CA ALA A 134 14.36 -16.15 -29.60
C ALA A 134 15.16 -16.68 -30.81
N LYS A 135 14.74 -17.79 -31.46
CA LYS A 135 15.36 -18.28 -32.71
C LYS A 135 14.57 -17.78 -33.92
N GLY A 136 14.85 -16.55 -34.35
CA GLY A 136 14.41 -16.05 -35.66
C GLY A 136 13.88 -14.63 -35.71
N TRP A 137 14.03 -13.82 -34.65
CA TRP A 137 13.44 -12.48 -34.63
C TRP A 137 14.44 -11.40 -35.06
N PHE A 138 14.12 -10.76 -36.18
CA PHE A 138 14.76 -9.56 -36.70
C PHE A 138 14.81 -8.47 -35.60
N PRO A 139 15.96 -7.81 -35.33
CA PRO A 139 16.14 -6.93 -34.17
C PRO A 139 15.47 -5.56 -34.38
N TRP A 140 14.14 -5.52 -34.38
CA TRP A 140 13.34 -4.31 -34.46
C TRP A 140 13.70 -3.25 -33.41
N PRO A 141 13.96 -3.60 -32.13
CA PRO A 141 14.33 -2.59 -31.13
C PRO A 141 15.63 -1.87 -31.48
N SER A 142 16.65 -2.63 -31.92
CA SER A 142 17.94 -2.09 -32.34
C SER A 142 17.83 -1.27 -33.63
N PHE A 143 16.96 -1.69 -34.56
CA PHE A 143 16.70 -0.93 -35.79
C PHE A 143 16.00 0.40 -35.49
N VAL A 144 14.99 0.42 -34.62
CA VAL A 144 14.28 1.65 -34.22
C VAL A 144 15.22 2.61 -33.48
N LEU A 145 16.07 2.10 -32.57
CA LEU A 145 17.06 2.92 -31.86
C LEU A 145 18.12 3.50 -32.81
N THR A 146 18.62 2.69 -33.76
CA THR A 146 19.59 3.16 -34.77
C THR A 146 18.95 4.19 -35.70
N CYS A 147 17.71 3.97 -36.14
CA CYS A 147 16.97 4.95 -36.94
C CYS A 147 16.72 6.25 -36.17
N ALA A 148 16.32 6.18 -34.89
CA ALA A 148 16.13 7.38 -34.07
C ALA A 148 17.44 8.16 -33.89
N ALA A 149 18.56 7.46 -33.65
CA ALA A 149 19.87 8.06 -33.49
C ALA A 149 20.40 8.74 -34.77
N VAL A 150 19.93 8.35 -35.97
CA VAL A 150 20.36 8.95 -37.24
C VAL A 150 19.36 10.00 -37.75
N VAL A 151 18.06 9.70 -37.68
CA VAL A 151 17.00 10.56 -38.24
C VAL A 151 16.83 11.83 -37.40
N VAL A 152 16.89 11.73 -36.06
CA VAL A 152 16.69 12.91 -35.21
C VAL A 152 17.80 13.96 -35.42
N PRO A 153 19.10 13.63 -35.44
CA PRO A 153 20.14 14.61 -35.76
C PRO A 153 20.01 15.19 -37.17
N LEU A 154 19.66 14.38 -38.17
CA LEU A 154 19.46 14.88 -39.54
C LEU A 154 18.30 15.87 -39.64
N CYS A 155 17.18 15.60 -38.95
CA CYS A 155 16.06 16.53 -38.86
C CYS A 155 16.46 17.84 -38.17
N LEU A 156 17.24 17.77 -37.08
CA LEU A 156 17.72 18.96 -36.38
C LEU A 156 18.68 19.79 -37.25
N ILE A 157 19.60 19.14 -37.97
CA ILE A 157 20.50 19.81 -38.92
C ILE A 157 19.69 20.47 -40.04
N GLY A 158 18.68 19.78 -40.59
CA GLY A 158 17.80 20.34 -41.61
C GLY A 158 17.01 21.56 -41.12
N LEU A 159 16.47 21.50 -39.90
CA LEU A 159 15.78 22.63 -39.27
C LEU A 159 16.72 23.80 -39.01
N PHE A 160 17.95 23.52 -38.56
CA PHE A 160 18.97 24.55 -38.33
C PHE A 160 19.39 25.21 -39.65
N TRP A 161 19.66 24.43 -40.70
CA TRP A 161 19.98 24.94 -42.04
C TRP A 161 18.85 25.79 -42.60
N HIS A 162 17.61 25.31 -42.50
CA HIS A 162 16.45 26.08 -42.93
C HIS A 162 16.32 27.38 -42.12
N SER A 163 16.60 27.37 -40.82
CA SER A 163 16.58 28.55 -39.97
C SER A 163 17.64 29.59 -40.36
N THR A 164 18.85 29.17 -40.72
CA THR A 164 19.94 30.10 -41.07
C THR A 164 19.84 30.67 -42.49
N HIS A 165 19.26 29.90 -43.43
CA HIS A 165 19.11 30.34 -44.82
C HIS A 165 17.76 30.98 -45.14
N ALA A 166 16.74 30.77 -44.32
CA ALA A 166 15.51 31.54 -44.44
C ALA A 166 15.79 32.97 -44.01
N LYS A 167 16.05 33.86 -44.99
CA LYS A 167 16.07 35.33 -44.84
C LYS A 167 14.70 35.82 -44.40
N LYS A 168 14.27 35.47 -43.20
CA LYS A 168 13.04 35.97 -42.60
C LYS A 168 13.35 37.34 -42.03
N THR A 169 12.62 38.33 -42.51
CA THR A 169 12.67 39.68 -41.99
C THR A 169 12.36 39.66 -40.48
N PRO A 170 12.99 40.52 -39.67
CA PRO A 170 12.80 40.55 -38.21
C PRO A 170 11.33 40.58 -37.76
N ALA A 171 10.44 41.14 -38.58
CA ALA A 171 9.01 41.20 -38.35
C ALA A 171 8.31 39.83 -38.28
N GLN A 172 8.78 38.81 -39.00
CA GLN A 172 8.16 37.48 -38.95
C GLN A 172 8.51 36.71 -37.66
N TRP A 173 9.69 36.96 -37.07
CA TRP A 173 10.10 36.31 -35.83
C TRP A 173 9.32 36.81 -34.62
N GLN A 174 8.97 38.10 -34.55
CA GLN A 174 8.14 38.65 -33.46
C GLN A 174 6.74 38.02 -33.43
N ASN A 175 6.11 37.81 -34.58
CA ASN A 175 4.79 37.18 -34.66
C ASN A 175 4.83 35.69 -34.29
N PHE A 176 5.92 34.99 -34.60
CA PHE A 176 6.12 33.59 -34.22
C PHE A 176 6.22 33.43 -32.70
N TRP A 177 7.06 34.21 -32.04
CA TRP A 177 7.19 34.18 -30.57
C TRP A 177 5.93 34.66 -29.84
N ALA A 178 5.20 35.62 -30.38
CA ALA A 178 3.90 36.06 -29.83
C ALA A 178 2.83 34.96 -29.86
N SER A 179 2.90 34.02 -30.82
CA SER A 179 1.97 32.88 -30.89
C SER A 179 2.30 31.74 -29.92
N TRP A 180 3.57 31.61 -29.53
CA TRP A 180 4.06 30.59 -28.59
C TRP A 180 4.03 31.06 -27.13
N GLY A 181 4.10 32.37 -26.89
CA GLY A 181 3.84 33.00 -25.61
C GLY A 181 2.36 32.87 -25.24
N GLY A 182 1.99 31.74 -24.65
CA GLY A 182 0.63 31.35 -24.32
C GLY A 182 -0.26 32.48 -23.83
N LYS A 183 -1.50 32.49 -24.34
CA LYS A 183 -2.61 33.33 -23.86
C LYS A 183 -2.67 33.26 -22.33
N LYS A 184 -2.19 34.30 -21.66
CA LYS A 184 -2.42 34.51 -20.23
C LYS A 184 -3.92 34.55 -20.02
N SER A 185 -4.46 33.50 -19.42
CA SER A 185 -5.85 33.43 -18.99
C SER A 185 -6.09 34.61 -18.04
N ALA A 186 -7.11 35.42 -18.33
CA ALA A 186 -7.51 36.51 -17.45
C ALA A 186 -7.86 35.97 -16.05
N PRO A 187 -7.63 36.74 -14.98
CA PRO A 187 -7.94 36.32 -13.62
C PRO A 187 -9.44 36.10 -13.47
N ARG A 188 -9.80 34.93 -12.95
CA ARG A 188 -11.17 34.50 -12.66
C ARG A 188 -11.69 35.30 -11.47
N GLU A 189 -12.68 36.15 -11.69
CA GLU A 189 -13.39 36.87 -10.62
C GLU A 189 -14.09 35.86 -9.68
N LEU A 190 -13.82 36.00 -8.38
CA LEU A 190 -14.52 35.28 -7.31
C LEU A 190 -15.88 35.94 -7.06
N PRO A 191 -16.96 35.17 -6.83
CA PRO A 191 -18.25 35.74 -6.46
C PRO A 191 -18.22 36.34 -5.04
N PRO A 192 -19.02 37.38 -4.77
CA PRO A 192 -19.07 38.04 -3.47
C PRO A 192 -19.69 37.15 -2.39
N ALA A 193 -19.16 37.26 -1.18
CA ALA A 193 -19.63 36.57 0.02
C ALA A 193 -21.09 36.95 0.37
N LEU A 194 -21.88 35.93 0.73
CA LEU A 194 -23.22 36.09 1.28
C LEU A 194 -23.17 36.68 2.70
N PRO A 195 -24.14 37.53 3.09
CA PRO A 195 -24.19 38.14 4.41
C PRO A 195 -24.66 37.15 5.48
N THR A 196 -23.96 37.15 6.61
CA THR A 196 -24.36 36.50 7.85
C THR A 196 -25.34 37.40 8.60
N ASP A 197 -26.59 36.94 8.72
CA ASP A 197 -27.60 37.58 9.56
C ASP A 197 -27.75 36.79 10.88
N PRO A 198 -27.60 37.41 12.06
CA PRO A 198 -27.77 36.75 13.34
C PRO A 198 -29.11 37.15 13.97
N LYS A 199 -30.02 36.18 14.18
CA LYS A 199 -30.93 36.05 15.34
C LYS A 199 -32.16 35.21 14.98
N ALA A 200 -32.23 34.01 15.54
CA ALA A 200 -33.50 33.37 15.89
C ALA A 200 -33.33 32.64 17.23
N PRO A 201 -34.18 32.90 18.24
CA PRO A 201 -34.10 32.23 19.52
C PRO A 201 -34.67 30.81 19.42
N PHE A 202 -33.95 29.87 20.02
CA PHE A 202 -34.30 28.46 20.17
C PHE A 202 -35.54 28.33 21.07
N GLN A 203 -36.61 27.70 20.58
CA GLN A 203 -37.75 27.27 21.41
C GLN A 203 -37.57 25.80 21.84
N PRO A 204 -37.73 25.46 23.12
CA PRO A 204 -37.71 24.07 23.57
C PRO A 204 -39.11 23.46 23.41
N ASN A 205 -39.27 22.48 22.53
CA ASN A 205 -40.50 21.69 22.47
C ASN A 205 -40.47 20.59 23.54
N ALA A 206 -41.53 20.63 24.35
CA ALA A 206 -41.86 19.68 25.39
C ALA A 206 -42.53 18.41 24.82
N HIS A 207 -42.26 17.30 25.52
CA HIS A 207 -43.08 16.09 25.69
C HIS A 207 -43.46 15.20 24.49
N SER A 208 -43.02 13.94 24.58
CA SER A 208 -43.88 12.77 24.36
C SER A 208 -43.52 11.67 25.37
N PRO A 209 -44.49 10.83 25.79
CA PRO A 209 -44.36 9.99 26.98
C PRO A 209 -43.70 8.64 26.69
N ARG A 210 -42.95 8.17 27.67
CA ARG A 210 -42.24 6.89 27.69
C ARG A 210 -43.19 5.83 28.22
N GLU A 211 -43.72 4.99 27.34
CA GLU A 211 -44.49 3.80 27.72
C GLU A 211 -43.57 2.61 27.95
N ASN A 212 -43.98 1.79 28.90
CA ASN A 212 -43.20 0.75 29.56
C ASN A 212 -42.83 -0.41 28.64
N ALA A 213 -41.53 -0.63 28.41
CA ALA A 213 -41.00 -1.92 27.96
C ALA A 213 -39.92 -2.39 28.94
N LYS A 214 -40.26 -3.46 29.66
CA LYS A 214 -39.44 -4.19 30.62
C LYS A 214 -38.21 -4.77 29.89
N PRO A 215 -36.96 -4.43 30.26
CA PRO A 215 -35.81 -5.09 29.67
C PRO A 215 -35.69 -6.52 30.22
N PRO A 216 -35.43 -7.54 29.40
CA PRO A 216 -35.10 -8.86 29.92
C PRO A 216 -33.77 -8.79 30.67
N ALA A 217 -33.81 -9.23 31.92
CA ALA A 217 -32.63 -9.57 32.71
C ALA A 217 -31.89 -10.70 32.00
N PHE A 218 -30.69 -10.43 31.49
CA PHE A 218 -29.51 -11.31 31.42
C PHE A 218 -28.48 -10.64 30.50
N LEU A 219 -27.66 -9.75 31.07
CA LEU A 219 -26.34 -9.42 30.53
C LEU A 219 -25.37 -9.71 31.67
N PRO A 220 -24.50 -10.74 31.57
CA PRO A 220 -23.33 -10.76 32.42
C PRO A 220 -22.49 -9.53 32.07
N GLU A 221 -21.98 -8.85 33.09
CA GLU A 221 -21.08 -7.70 32.97
C GLU A 221 -20.08 -7.91 31.84
N PHE A 222 -20.29 -7.19 30.74
CA PHE A 222 -19.37 -7.13 29.62
C PHE A 222 -18.19 -6.28 30.07
N LYS A 223 -17.25 -6.91 30.80
CA LYS A 223 -15.99 -6.27 31.18
C LYS A 223 -15.28 -5.88 29.89
N ALA A 224 -15.07 -4.57 29.75
CA ALA A 224 -14.26 -3.94 28.73
C ALA A 224 -12.78 -4.38 28.84
N SER A 225 -12.48 -5.64 28.51
CA SER A 225 -11.12 -6.20 28.47
C SER A 225 -10.74 -6.78 27.11
N LEU A 226 -11.42 -6.38 26.03
CA LEU A 226 -11.25 -6.99 24.70
C LEU A 226 -10.17 -6.37 23.81
N PHE A 227 -9.44 -5.36 24.28
CA PHE A 227 -8.22 -4.87 23.65
C PHE A 227 -7.14 -4.76 24.72
N GLY A 228 -6.49 -5.88 25.03
CA GLY A 228 -5.41 -5.90 26.00
C GLY A 228 -4.24 -5.03 25.52
N ASP A 229 -3.92 -4.01 26.32
CA ASP A 229 -2.82 -3.04 26.14
C ASP A 229 -1.43 -3.65 25.86
N ARG A 230 -1.26 -4.97 26.07
CA ARG A 230 -0.02 -5.72 25.83
C ARG A 230 0.21 -6.12 24.37
N SER A 231 -0.81 -6.05 23.50
CA SER A 231 -0.72 -6.64 22.16
C SER A 231 0.22 -5.94 21.19
N TYR A 232 0.41 -4.62 21.30
CA TYR A 232 1.18 -3.87 20.29
C TYR A 232 2.68 -3.83 20.61
N ALA A 233 3.04 -3.61 21.88
CA ALA A 233 4.44 -3.67 22.33
C ALA A 233 5.01 -5.09 22.19
N ASP A 234 4.25 -6.13 22.57
CA ASP A 234 4.66 -7.53 22.36
C ASP A 234 4.74 -7.88 20.87
N ALA A 235 3.84 -7.34 20.03
CA ALA A 235 3.90 -7.52 18.59
C ALA A 235 5.12 -6.82 17.98
N LEU A 236 5.43 -5.60 18.42
CA LEU A 236 6.65 -4.89 18.05
C LEU A 236 7.90 -5.64 18.50
N ALA A 237 7.94 -6.15 19.73
CA ALA A 237 9.07 -6.92 20.26
C ALA A 237 9.29 -8.22 19.47
N ARG A 238 8.24 -8.99 19.20
CA ARG A 238 8.33 -10.18 18.34
C ARG A 238 8.72 -9.83 16.92
N TYR A 239 8.18 -8.73 16.41
CA TYR A 239 8.54 -8.23 15.10
C TYR A 239 10.01 -7.82 15.05
N PHE A 240 10.57 -7.19 16.08
CA PHE A 240 12.00 -6.90 16.18
C PHE A 240 12.85 -8.16 16.26
N ASP A 241 12.43 -9.17 17.03
CA ASP A 241 13.11 -10.48 17.08
C ASP A 241 13.10 -11.17 15.70
N GLU A 242 11.97 -11.15 15.00
CA GLU A 242 11.84 -11.68 13.64
C GLU A 242 12.67 -10.85 12.64
N GLN A 243 12.67 -9.51 12.73
CA GLN A 243 13.47 -8.63 11.86
C GLN A 243 14.98 -8.78 12.08
N ASN A 244 15.41 -9.03 13.32
CA ASN A 244 16.80 -9.37 13.62
C ASN A 244 17.21 -10.68 12.94
N SER A 245 16.27 -11.63 12.80
CA SER A 245 16.45 -12.83 11.98
C SER A 245 16.49 -12.53 10.47
N PHE A 246 15.72 -11.55 9.97
CA PHE A 246 15.73 -11.16 8.55
C PHE A 246 17.00 -10.42 8.13
N ALA A 247 17.62 -9.64 9.01
CA ALA A 247 18.91 -9.01 8.75
C ALA A 247 20.01 -10.06 8.45
N ALA A 248 19.96 -11.22 9.12
CA ALA A 248 20.85 -12.34 8.84
C ALA A 248 20.60 -13.03 7.48
N ALA A 249 19.41 -12.84 6.89
CA ALA A 249 19.01 -13.45 5.61
C ALA A 249 19.37 -12.62 4.38
N GLY A 250 20.11 -11.51 4.53
CA GLY A 250 20.53 -10.66 3.41
C GLY A 250 19.39 -9.84 2.79
N VAL A 251 18.33 -9.56 3.56
CA VAL A 251 17.24 -8.67 3.12
C VAL A 251 17.80 -7.29 2.79
N ASN A 252 17.41 -6.75 1.63
CA ASN A 252 17.85 -5.43 1.19
C ASN A 252 17.37 -4.37 2.19
N LEU A 253 18.32 -3.71 2.85
CA LEU A 253 18.05 -2.67 3.86
C LEU A 253 17.11 -1.58 3.33
N ASN A 254 17.17 -1.24 2.04
CA ASN A 254 16.29 -0.24 1.43
C ASN A 254 14.83 -0.69 1.41
N THR A 255 14.58 -1.98 1.19
CA THR A 255 13.22 -2.55 1.26
C THR A 255 12.71 -2.49 2.68
N LEU A 256 13.55 -2.86 3.64
CA LEU A 256 13.20 -2.93 5.05
C LEU A 256 12.93 -1.53 5.64
N VAL A 257 13.74 -0.54 5.25
CA VAL A 257 13.55 0.87 5.61
C VAL A 257 12.23 1.42 5.08
N ARG A 258 11.80 0.99 3.89
CA ARG A 258 10.53 1.42 3.29
C ARG A 258 9.31 0.73 3.90
N SER A 259 9.47 -0.47 4.47
CA SER A 259 8.37 -1.23 5.07
C SER A 259 8.09 -0.83 6.52
N LEU A 260 9.07 -0.23 7.20
CA LEU A 260 8.94 0.09 8.62
C LEU A 260 8.36 1.48 8.82
N PRO A 261 7.26 1.61 9.58
CA PRO A 261 6.68 2.90 9.84
C PRO A 261 7.42 3.64 10.97
N GLY A 262 7.54 4.96 10.81
CA GLY A 262 8.02 5.87 11.85
C GLY A 262 9.50 5.73 12.22
N PRO A 263 9.90 6.15 13.44
CA PRO A 263 11.30 6.15 13.88
C PRO A 263 11.87 4.76 14.19
N THR A 264 11.03 3.73 14.22
CA THR A 264 11.36 2.31 14.39
C THR A 264 12.52 1.85 13.50
N VAL A 265 12.63 2.44 12.31
CA VAL A 265 13.68 2.11 11.34
C VAL A 265 15.09 2.53 11.79
N LEU A 266 15.21 3.56 12.64
CA LEU A 266 16.51 4.10 13.04
C LEU A 266 17.22 3.24 14.10
N ILE A 267 16.46 2.42 14.84
CA ILE A 267 17.00 1.52 15.87
C ILE A 267 17.33 0.11 15.35
N LEU A 268 17.17 -0.14 14.05
CA LEU A 268 17.61 -1.40 13.46
C LEU A 268 19.12 -1.57 13.64
N PRO A 269 19.62 -2.76 14.01
CA PRO A 269 21.05 -2.96 14.27
C PRO A 269 21.95 -2.52 13.11
N GLU A 270 21.54 -2.78 11.87
CA GLU A 270 22.28 -2.36 10.67
C GLU A 270 22.29 -0.84 10.47
N VAL A 271 21.21 -0.14 10.83
CA VAL A 271 21.13 1.32 10.74
C VAL A 271 21.93 1.95 11.88
N VAL A 272 21.78 1.45 13.11
CA VAL A 272 22.56 1.84 14.29
C VAL A 272 24.06 1.74 13.99
N LYS A 273 24.49 0.61 13.43
CA LYS A 273 25.88 0.35 13.06
C LYS A 273 26.38 1.28 11.96
N ARG A 274 25.59 1.52 10.90
CA ARG A 274 25.98 2.36 9.76
C ARG A 274 25.99 3.86 10.08
N LEU A 275 25.07 4.31 10.91
CA LEU A 275 24.99 5.71 11.35
C LEU A 275 25.84 5.98 12.59
N HIS A 276 26.45 4.94 13.18
CA HIS A 276 27.21 5.03 14.43
C HIS A 276 26.41 5.75 15.52
N LEU A 277 25.16 5.32 15.74
CA LEU A 277 24.29 5.95 16.73
C LEU A 277 24.83 5.70 18.14
N THR A 278 24.98 6.79 18.91
CA THR A 278 25.39 6.71 20.31
C THR A 278 24.28 6.11 21.18
N ASP A 279 24.62 5.55 22.33
CA ASP A 279 23.64 5.00 23.28
C ASP A 279 22.61 6.06 23.71
N ALA A 280 23.04 7.31 23.88
CA ALA A 280 22.16 8.43 24.21
C ALA A 280 21.17 8.75 23.08
N GLN A 281 21.60 8.69 21.81
CA GLN A 281 20.71 8.86 20.67
C GLN A 281 19.72 7.70 20.56
N GLN A 282 20.19 6.46 20.74
CA GLN A 282 19.32 5.27 20.72
C GLN A 282 18.25 5.36 21.82
N ALA A 283 18.63 5.72 23.04
CA ALA A 283 17.68 5.94 24.14
C ALA A 283 16.65 7.03 23.80
N GLY A 284 17.08 8.17 23.27
CA GLY A 284 16.17 9.25 22.85
C GLY A 284 15.21 8.83 21.72
N ILE A 285 15.67 7.99 20.78
CA ILE A 285 14.80 7.43 19.74
C ILE A 285 13.81 6.43 20.32
N HIS A 286 14.20 5.60 21.30
CA HIS A 286 13.30 4.70 22.02
C HIS A 286 12.19 5.46 22.75
N ASP A 287 12.53 6.55 23.46
CA ASP A 287 11.54 7.40 24.13
C ASP A 287 10.52 7.98 23.13
N LEU A 288 10.98 8.38 21.94
CA LEU A 288 10.12 8.86 20.85
C LEU A 288 9.24 7.74 20.26
N ILE A 289 9.74 6.51 20.17
CA ILE A 289 8.93 5.35 19.75
C ILE A 289 7.81 5.11 20.76
N ASP A 290 8.11 5.10 22.05
CA ASP A 290 7.12 4.87 23.10
C ASP A 290 6.02 5.94 23.10
N ALA A 291 6.40 7.22 22.93
CA ALA A 291 5.46 8.32 22.77
C ALA A 291 4.58 8.17 21.52
N MET A 292 5.18 7.79 20.38
CA MET A 292 4.43 7.51 19.14
C MET A 292 3.41 6.38 19.34
N VAL A 293 3.77 5.32 20.07
CA VAL A 293 2.85 4.21 20.37
C VAL A 293 1.66 4.68 21.20
N GLU A 294 1.86 5.55 22.19
CA GLU A 294 0.74 6.10 22.97
C GLU A 294 -0.16 7.00 22.10
N ASP A 295 0.40 7.85 21.24
CA ASP A 295 -0.41 8.70 20.34
C ASP A 295 -1.26 7.86 19.37
N ILE A 296 -0.70 6.77 18.83
CA ILE A 296 -1.46 5.82 17.99
C ILE A 296 -2.53 5.09 18.83
N ARG A 297 -2.22 4.74 20.08
CA ARG A 297 -3.18 4.12 21.00
C ARG A 297 -4.35 5.07 21.28
N GLU A 298 -4.08 6.34 21.55
CA GLU A 298 -5.10 7.38 21.76
C GLU A 298 -5.96 7.58 20.51
N LEU A 299 -5.35 7.67 19.33
CA LEU A 299 -6.06 7.76 18.05
C LEU A 299 -7.04 6.60 17.84
N ASN A 300 -6.69 5.40 18.34
CA ASN A 300 -7.52 4.21 18.24
C ASN A 300 -8.59 4.09 19.33
N ARG A 301 -8.53 4.91 20.39
CA ARG A 301 -9.56 4.92 21.45
C ARG A 301 -10.84 5.63 21.02
N ASP A 302 -10.82 6.47 19.98
CA ASP A 302 -12.00 7.18 19.51
C ASP A 302 -13.08 6.19 19.04
N PRO A 303 -14.28 6.13 19.66
CA PRO A 303 -15.35 5.21 19.24
C PRO A 303 -15.83 5.45 17.80
N GLN A 304 -15.68 6.67 17.27
CA GLN A 304 -16.04 6.98 15.88
C GLN A 304 -15.02 6.41 14.88
N ALA A 305 -13.88 5.91 15.37
CA ALA A 305 -12.83 5.32 14.56
C ALA A 305 -13.30 4.24 13.60
N TYR A 306 -14.32 3.48 14.02
CA TYR A 306 -14.82 2.37 13.22
C TYR A 306 -15.43 2.83 11.88
N ASN A 307 -16.05 4.01 11.87
CA ASN A 307 -16.70 4.58 10.68
C ASN A 307 -15.72 5.34 9.77
N HIS A 308 -14.54 5.70 10.29
CA HIS A 308 -13.55 6.56 9.64
C HIS A 308 -12.20 5.86 9.42
N ARG A 309 -12.21 4.58 9.05
CA ARG A 309 -10.99 3.77 8.92
C ARG A 309 -9.92 4.40 8.02
N ALA A 310 -10.31 4.97 6.88
CA ALA A 310 -9.37 5.61 5.96
C ALA A 310 -8.75 6.88 6.56
N GLU A 311 -9.55 7.68 7.26
CA GLU A 311 -9.06 8.88 7.95
C GLU A 311 -8.08 8.53 9.07
N ILE A 312 -8.35 7.48 9.83
CA ILE A 312 -7.43 7.00 10.87
C ILE A 312 -6.15 6.45 10.27
N ALA A 313 -6.22 5.71 9.17
CA ALA A 313 -5.02 5.26 8.48
C ALA A 313 -4.13 6.44 8.07
N ASN A 314 -4.72 7.52 7.54
CA ASN A 314 -3.99 8.75 7.22
C ASN A 314 -3.39 9.41 8.46
N ARG A 315 -4.18 9.57 9.53
CA ARG A 315 -3.69 10.16 10.79
C ARG A 315 -2.56 9.33 11.43
N ARG A 316 -2.62 7.99 11.35
CA ARG A 316 -1.52 7.13 11.81
C ARG A 316 -0.26 7.37 10.99
N GLN A 317 -0.39 7.51 9.67
CA GLN A 317 0.74 7.83 8.80
C GLN A 317 1.35 9.19 9.16
N GLU A 318 0.53 10.21 9.41
CA GLU A 318 0.99 11.53 9.86
C GLU A 318 1.75 11.45 11.20
N VAL A 319 1.25 10.67 12.16
CA VAL A 319 1.95 10.42 13.43
C VAL A 319 3.31 9.76 13.18
N HIS A 320 3.36 8.70 12.36
CA HIS A 320 4.61 8.04 12.02
C HIS A 320 5.63 8.99 11.38
N GLU A 321 5.22 9.82 10.41
CA GLU A 321 6.08 10.79 9.73
C GLU A 321 6.59 11.87 10.69
N ALA A 322 5.72 12.39 11.56
CA ALA A 322 6.09 13.41 12.55
C ALA A 322 7.15 12.89 13.53
N TYR A 323 6.99 11.66 14.04
CA TYR A 323 7.95 11.07 14.96
C TYR A 323 9.26 10.66 14.27
N LEU A 324 9.20 10.21 13.01
CA LEU A 324 10.42 10.00 12.23
C LEU A 324 11.21 11.31 12.09
N HIS A 325 10.55 12.42 11.77
CA HIS A 325 11.21 13.72 11.66
C HIS A 325 11.89 14.13 12.99
N ARG A 326 11.17 14.03 14.12
CA ARG A 326 11.72 14.32 15.45
C ARG A 326 12.94 13.44 15.78
N SER A 327 12.91 12.16 15.42
CA SER A 327 14.07 11.29 15.63
C SER A 327 15.25 11.63 14.74
N LEU A 328 15.02 12.13 13.51
CA LEU A 328 16.09 12.63 12.65
C LEU A 328 16.75 13.90 13.20
N GLU A 329 16.05 14.72 13.98
CA GLU A 329 16.62 15.89 14.66
C GLU A 329 17.62 15.51 15.77
N LEU A 330 17.54 14.30 16.31
CA LEU A 330 18.52 13.77 17.27
C LEU A 330 19.84 13.35 16.60
N LEU A 331 19.86 13.24 15.27
CA LEU A 331 21.03 12.87 14.50
C LEU A 331 21.89 14.10 14.19
N THR A 332 23.21 13.90 14.12
CA THR A 332 24.12 14.94 13.62
C THR A 332 23.87 15.18 12.13
N SER A 333 24.29 16.34 11.61
CA SER A 333 24.12 16.66 10.18
C SER A 333 24.80 15.65 9.25
N GLU A 334 25.91 15.07 9.68
CA GLU A 334 26.61 13.99 8.95
C GLU A 334 25.77 12.71 8.93
N GLN A 335 25.21 12.30 10.08
CA GLN A 335 24.33 11.14 10.19
C GLN A 335 23.04 11.31 9.37
N GLN A 336 22.44 12.51 9.37
CA GLN A 336 21.28 12.81 8.52
C GLN A 336 21.62 12.68 7.02
N THR A 337 22.82 13.10 6.61
CA THR A 337 23.28 12.95 5.23
C THR A 337 23.51 11.49 4.86
N ALA A 338 24.11 10.72 5.78
CA ALA A 338 24.28 9.27 5.61
C ALA A 338 22.93 8.54 5.53
N TRP A 339 21.95 8.96 6.33
CA TRP A 339 20.58 8.45 6.30
C TRP A 339 19.92 8.68 4.93
N LYS A 340 19.98 9.90 4.38
CA LYS A 340 19.44 10.21 3.04
C LYS A 340 20.05 9.34 1.95
N LYS A 341 21.38 9.14 2.01
CA LYS A 341 22.09 8.25 1.08
C LYS A 341 21.63 6.79 1.23
N LEU A 342 21.38 6.35 2.47
CA LEU A 342 20.92 5.00 2.77
C LEU A 342 19.53 4.72 2.19
N ILE A 343 18.59 5.67 2.29
CA ILE A 343 17.23 5.50 1.74
C ILE A 343 17.15 5.69 0.22
N GLY A 344 18.27 6.01 -0.42
CA GLY A 344 18.36 6.23 -1.86
C GLY A 344 17.84 7.61 -2.30
N GLU A 345 17.70 8.57 -1.38
CA GLU A 345 17.58 9.98 -1.76
C GLU A 345 18.95 10.42 -2.24
N THR A 346 19.17 10.32 -3.56
CA THR A 346 20.32 10.95 -4.20
C THR A 346 20.23 12.44 -3.88
N ALA A 347 21.22 12.96 -3.16
CA ALA A 347 21.35 14.40 -2.92
C ALA A 347 21.13 15.11 -4.26
N PRO A 348 20.37 16.22 -4.30
CA PRO A 348 20.16 16.96 -5.54
C PRO A 348 21.54 17.25 -6.11
N THR A 349 21.85 16.62 -7.24
CA THR A 349 23.12 16.82 -7.94
C THR A 349 23.15 18.30 -8.26
N HIS A 350 23.97 19.04 -7.51
CA HIS A 350 24.22 20.44 -7.79
C HIS A 350 25.02 20.42 -9.09
N ASP A 351 24.32 20.49 -10.23
CA ASP A 351 24.92 20.75 -11.53
C ASP A 351 25.66 22.07 -11.39
N GLN A 352 26.97 21.98 -11.17
CA GLN A 352 27.88 23.11 -11.25
C GLN A 352 27.93 23.53 -12.72
N LYS A 353 27.48 24.77 -12.95
CA LYS A 353 27.44 25.45 -14.24
C LYS A 353 28.80 25.53 -14.93
#